data_AF-A0A319DE90-F1
#
_entry.id   AF-A0A319DE90-F1
#
_cell.length_a   1.000
_cell.length_b   1.000
_cell.length_c   1.000
_cell.angle_alpha   90.00
_cell.angle_beta   90.00
_cell.angle_gamma   90.00
#
_symmetry.space_group_name_H-M   'P 1'
#
loop_
_entity.id
_entity.type
_entity.pdbx_description
1 polymer ?
#
loop_
_entity_poly.entity_id
_entity_poly.type
_entity_poly.pdbx_seq_one_letter_code
_entity_poly.pdbx_strand_id
1 'polypeptide(L)'
;MEDRMIQKMGADKVPAAQAHLARLGLQDGIQFRLGGRIGNTLRAHQLIAFCEKEDEEKGSGVTNAVVEGMFRAHFEEERDIADVDTLVAIAGEAVPGLDLARVRDWLETGQGVQEIERLAAQAREEGLRGVPILAQVYFPVDFMLFSMKGSAPPA
;
A
#
# COMPACT_ATOMS: atom_id res chain seq x y z
N MET A 1 -11.35 -13.46 -4.20
CA MET A 1 -10.36 -13.47 -3.10
C MET A 1 -10.38 -14.84 -2.48
N GLU A 2 -11.57 -15.39 -2.28
CA GLU A 2 -11.82 -16.81 -2.05
C GLU A 2 -10.92 -17.76 -2.87
N ASP A 3 -10.88 -17.69 -4.20
CA ASP A 3 -10.01 -18.56 -5.02
C ASP A 3 -8.54 -18.56 -4.59
N ARG A 4 -8.01 -17.36 -4.29
CA ARG A 4 -6.63 -17.19 -3.82
C ARG A 4 -6.44 -17.77 -2.42
N MET A 5 -7.46 -17.68 -1.56
CA MET A 5 -7.46 -18.33 -0.25
C MET A 5 -7.48 -19.85 -0.41
N ILE A 6 -8.35 -20.40 -1.26
CA ILE A 6 -8.42 -21.83 -1.57
C ILE A 6 -7.04 -22.35 -2.01
N GLN A 7 -6.38 -21.64 -2.94
CA GLN A 7 -5.03 -21.99 -3.41
C GLN A 7 -3.99 -22.02 -2.28
N LYS A 8 -4.10 -21.12 -1.28
CA LYS A 8 -3.12 -20.97 -0.21
C LYS A 8 -3.34 -21.91 0.98
N MET A 9 -4.60 -22.19 1.35
CA MET A 9 -4.93 -22.92 2.58
C MET A 9 -5.78 -24.18 2.40
N GLY A 10 -6.37 -24.39 1.22
CA GLY A 10 -7.32 -25.49 0.97
C GLY A 10 -8.77 -25.06 1.19
N ALA A 11 -9.69 -25.58 0.36
CA ALA A 11 -11.10 -25.19 0.35
C ALA A 11 -11.83 -25.44 1.68
N ASP A 12 -11.44 -26.48 2.39
CA ASP A 12 -11.97 -26.87 3.71
C ASP A 12 -11.70 -25.81 4.79
N LYS A 13 -10.62 -25.04 4.67
CA LYS A 13 -10.19 -24.05 5.67
C LYS A 13 -10.69 -22.63 5.41
N VAL A 14 -11.10 -22.32 4.17
CA VAL A 14 -11.48 -20.96 3.77
C VAL A 14 -12.68 -20.43 4.59
N PRO A 15 -13.78 -21.17 4.80
CA PRO A 15 -14.92 -20.65 5.55
C PRO A 15 -14.55 -20.22 6.98
N ALA A 16 -13.76 -21.05 7.68
CA ALA A 16 -13.31 -20.74 9.03
C ALA A 16 -12.36 -19.53 9.06
N ALA A 17 -11.46 -19.42 8.10
CA ALA A 17 -10.54 -18.28 7.98
C ALA A 17 -11.28 -16.96 7.68
N GLN A 18 -12.26 -16.99 6.77
CA GLN A 18 -13.09 -15.83 6.45
C GLN A 18 -13.92 -15.38 7.65
N ALA A 19 -14.58 -16.32 8.35
CA ALA A 19 -15.35 -16.01 9.55
C ALA A 19 -14.47 -15.43 10.67
N HIS A 20 -13.24 -15.94 10.81
CA HIS A 20 -12.27 -15.40 11.76
C HIS A 20 -11.86 -13.96 11.42
N LEU A 21 -11.51 -13.68 10.16
CA LEU A 21 -11.16 -12.33 9.69
C LEU A 21 -12.30 -11.34 9.87
N ALA A 22 -13.52 -11.72 9.47
CA ALA A 22 -14.71 -10.88 9.64
C ALA A 22 -14.95 -10.53 11.12
N ARG A 23 -14.82 -11.52 12.03
CA ARG A 23 -14.97 -11.27 13.46
C ARG A 23 -13.91 -10.31 14.02
N LEU A 24 -12.65 -10.44 13.59
CA LEU A 24 -11.59 -9.52 14.02
C LEU A 24 -11.82 -8.12 13.49
N GLY A 25 -12.12 -7.97 12.20
CA GLY A 25 -12.36 -6.67 11.58
C GLY A 25 -13.46 -5.87 12.27
N LEU A 26 -14.57 -6.53 12.65
CA LEU A 26 -15.67 -5.87 13.36
C LEU A 26 -15.27 -5.25 14.70
N GLN A 27 -14.22 -5.75 15.36
CA GLN A 27 -13.72 -5.17 16.61
C GLN A 27 -13.05 -3.80 16.37
N ASP A 28 -12.51 -3.61 15.18
CA ASP A 28 -11.81 -2.39 14.75
C ASP A 28 -12.66 -1.55 13.77
N GLY A 29 -13.94 -1.90 13.59
CA GLY A 29 -14.87 -1.21 12.69
C GLY A 29 -14.72 -1.57 11.21
N ILE A 30 -13.91 -2.57 10.87
CA ILE A 30 -13.63 -3.01 9.50
C ILE A 30 -14.63 -4.08 9.07
N GLN A 31 -15.37 -3.82 7.99
CA GLN A 31 -16.38 -4.74 7.45
C GLN A 31 -15.83 -5.54 6.27
N PHE A 32 -14.99 -6.54 6.56
CA PHE A 32 -14.39 -7.38 5.52
C PHE A 32 -15.43 -8.04 4.62
N ARG A 33 -15.31 -7.80 3.31
CA ARG A 33 -16.02 -8.47 2.22
C ARG A 33 -14.99 -9.16 1.32
N LEU A 34 -15.01 -10.49 1.29
CA LEU A 34 -13.92 -11.32 0.75
C LEU A 34 -14.32 -12.02 -0.57
N GLY A 35 -15.36 -11.55 -1.24
CA GLY A 35 -15.80 -11.99 -2.57
C GLY A 35 -15.05 -11.31 -3.72
N GLY A 36 -14.49 -10.12 -3.50
CA GLY A 36 -13.77 -9.34 -4.51
C GLY A 36 -12.55 -10.05 -5.12
N ARG A 37 -12.10 -9.65 -6.31
CA ARG A 37 -10.98 -10.31 -7.03
C ARG A 37 -9.61 -9.97 -6.43
N ILE A 38 -8.68 -10.93 -6.40
CA ILE A 38 -7.26 -10.64 -6.12
C ILE A 38 -6.47 -10.75 -7.43
N GLY A 39 -6.18 -9.58 -8.03
CA GLY A 39 -5.31 -9.44 -9.20
C GLY A 39 -3.83 -9.24 -8.85
N ASN A 40 -3.05 -8.84 -9.86
CA ASN A 40 -1.69 -8.36 -9.66
C ASN A 40 -1.75 -6.93 -9.10
N THR A 41 -1.15 -6.70 -7.94
CA THR A 41 -1.17 -5.41 -7.24
C THR A 41 -0.06 -4.45 -7.68
N LEU A 42 0.71 -4.76 -8.72
CA LEU A 42 1.78 -3.89 -9.24
C LEU A 42 1.27 -2.48 -9.55
N ARG A 43 0.08 -2.33 -10.15
CA ARG A 43 -0.52 -1.01 -10.42
C ARG A 43 -0.89 -0.26 -9.16
N ALA A 44 -1.37 -0.96 -8.13
CA ALA A 44 -1.61 -0.35 -6.82
C ALA A 44 -0.30 0.18 -6.23
N HIS A 45 0.80 -0.57 -6.33
CA HIS A 45 2.13 -0.08 -5.93
C HIS A 45 2.62 1.09 -6.79
N GLN A 46 2.33 1.12 -8.09
CA GLN A 46 2.63 2.28 -8.94
C GLN A 46 1.89 3.52 -8.47
N LEU A 47 0.61 3.40 -8.08
CA LEU A 47 -0.16 4.52 -7.53
C LEU A 47 0.45 5.02 -6.21
N ILE A 48 0.86 4.11 -5.32
CA ILE A 48 1.55 4.48 -4.08
C ILE A 48 2.82 5.27 -4.39
N ALA A 49 3.66 4.79 -5.31
CA ALA A 49 4.89 5.49 -5.69
C ALA A 49 4.63 6.86 -6.34
N PHE A 50 3.51 7.03 -7.07
CA PHE A 50 3.08 8.33 -7.57
C PHE A 50 2.70 9.27 -6.42
N CYS A 51 1.93 8.77 -5.44
CA CYS A 51 1.53 9.57 -4.28
C CYS A 51 2.71 9.95 -3.39
N GLU A 52 3.73 9.10 -3.26
CA GLU A 52 4.95 9.43 -2.53
C GLU A 52 5.70 10.60 -3.18
N LYS A 53 5.74 10.64 -4.52
CA LYS A 53 6.28 11.79 -5.27
C LYS A 53 5.44 13.06 -5.07
N GLU A 54 4.11 12.93 -5.03
CA GLU A 54 3.25 14.06 -4.69
C GLU A 54 3.51 14.59 -3.28
N ASP A 55 3.73 13.69 -2.32
CA ASP A 55 4.04 14.05 -0.93
C ASP A 55 5.38 14.82 -0.83
N GLU A 56 6.39 14.42 -1.61
CA GLU A 56 7.68 15.12 -1.72
C GLU A 56 7.53 16.54 -2.32
N GLU A 57 6.69 16.70 -3.34
CA GLU A 57 6.55 17.96 -4.09
C GLU A 57 5.59 18.96 -3.41
N LYS A 58 4.50 18.48 -2.81
CA LYS A 58 3.35 19.32 -2.40
C LYS A 58 3.03 19.25 -0.91
N GLY A 59 3.74 18.40 -0.16
CA GLY A 59 3.52 18.18 1.28
C GLY A 59 2.82 16.86 1.56
N SER A 60 2.90 16.38 2.80
CA SER A 60 2.52 15.02 3.16
C SER A 60 1.01 14.78 3.31
N GLY A 61 0.59 13.54 3.06
CA GLY A 61 -0.72 13.00 3.40
C GLY A 61 -1.47 12.36 2.23
N VAL A 62 -1.04 12.60 0.99
CA VAL A 62 -1.62 12.03 -0.23
C VAL A 62 -1.49 10.51 -0.19
N THR A 63 -0.29 10.00 0.09
CA THR A 63 -0.05 8.55 0.11
C THR A 63 -0.91 7.84 1.14
N ASN A 64 -0.97 8.38 2.36
CA ASN A 64 -1.75 7.76 3.43
C ASN A 64 -3.25 7.72 3.09
N ALA A 65 -3.82 8.83 2.61
CA ALA A 65 -5.23 8.90 2.23
C ALA A 65 -5.57 7.90 1.09
N VAL A 66 -4.69 7.80 0.09
CA VAL A 66 -4.89 6.91 -1.05
C VAL A 66 -4.72 5.44 -0.65
N VAL A 67 -3.76 5.10 0.21
CA VAL A 67 -3.58 3.74 0.74
C VAL A 67 -4.78 3.31 1.60
N GLU A 68 -5.29 4.20 2.46
CA GLU A 68 -6.49 3.95 3.24
C GLU A 68 -7.71 3.72 2.34
N GLY A 69 -7.88 4.57 1.31
CA GLY A 69 -8.90 4.40 0.27
C GLY A 69 -8.78 3.07 -0.47
N MET A 70 -7.56 2.64 -0.82
CA MET A 70 -7.31 1.34 -1.45
C MET A 70 -7.68 0.18 -0.53
N PHE A 71 -7.34 0.26 0.76
CA PHE A 71 -7.71 -0.77 1.72
C PHE A 71 -9.22 -0.91 1.84
N ARG A 72 -9.95 0.20 1.99
CA ARG A 72 -11.41 0.20 2.03
C ARG A 72 -12.01 -0.37 0.74
N ALA A 73 -11.56 0.14 -0.41
CA ALA A 73 -12.03 -0.30 -1.72
C ALA A 73 -11.82 -1.81 -1.93
N HIS A 74 -10.67 -2.34 -1.55
CA HIS A 74 -10.34 -3.75 -1.77
C HIS A 74 -11.01 -4.68 -0.75
N PHE A 75 -10.95 -4.34 0.54
CA PHE A 75 -11.34 -5.23 1.62
C PHE A 75 -12.78 -5.06 2.10
N GLU A 76 -13.43 -3.93 1.82
CA GLU A 76 -14.81 -3.67 2.25
C GLU A 76 -15.77 -3.46 1.07
N GLU A 77 -15.28 -2.94 -0.05
CA GLU A 77 -16.11 -2.64 -1.24
C GLU A 77 -15.91 -3.64 -2.39
N GLU A 78 -15.00 -4.61 -2.25
CA GLU A 78 -14.71 -5.67 -3.23
C GLU A 78 -14.24 -5.17 -4.62
N ARG A 79 -13.73 -3.93 -4.69
CA ARG A 79 -13.21 -3.30 -5.91
C ARG A 79 -11.86 -3.91 -6.32
N ASP A 80 -11.62 -4.01 -7.63
CA ASP A 80 -10.39 -4.60 -8.18
C ASP A 80 -9.26 -3.55 -8.29
N ILE A 81 -8.33 -3.58 -7.36
CA ILE A 81 -7.16 -2.68 -7.34
C ILE A 81 -6.07 -3.05 -8.37
N ALA A 82 -6.30 -4.04 -9.24
CA ALA A 82 -5.47 -4.27 -10.42
C ALA A 82 -5.94 -3.48 -11.66
N ASP A 83 -7.14 -2.89 -11.59
CA ASP A 83 -7.76 -2.10 -12.65
C ASP A 83 -7.40 -0.61 -12.55
N VAL A 84 -7.09 0.01 -13.70
CA VAL A 84 -6.65 1.40 -13.76
C VAL A 84 -7.78 2.35 -13.40
N ASP A 85 -9.00 2.09 -13.91
CA ASP A 85 -10.15 2.97 -13.67
C ASP A 85 -10.51 2.99 -12.18
N THR A 86 -10.47 1.82 -11.54
CA THR A 86 -10.65 1.67 -10.10
C THR A 86 -9.62 2.46 -9.30
N LEU A 87 -8.33 2.37 -9.65
CA LEU A 87 -7.25 3.09 -8.96
C LEU A 87 -7.36 4.61 -9.13
N VAL A 88 -7.69 5.09 -10.32
CA VAL A 88 -7.91 6.52 -10.59
C VAL A 88 -9.11 7.05 -9.78
N ALA A 89 -10.19 6.27 -9.71
CA ALA A 89 -11.36 6.63 -8.89
C ALA A 89 -11.01 6.73 -7.41
N ILE A 90 -10.29 5.73 -6.86
CA ILE A 90 -9.81 5.76 -5.46
C ILE A 90 -8.96 7.00 -5.20
N ALA A 91 -8.04 7.33 -6.10
CA ALA A 91 -7.16 8.49 -5.95
C ALA A 91 -7.95 9.81 -5.89
N GLY A 92 -8.97 9.97 -6.76
CA GLY A 92 -9.83 11.15 -6.77
C GLY A 92 -10.81 11.25 -5.60
N GLU A 93 -11.31 10.11 -5.12
CA GLU A 93 -12.15 10.03 -3.92
C GLU A 93 -11.36 10.39 -2.66
N ALA A 94 -10.09 9.96 -2.58
CA ALA A 94 -9.24 10.15 -1.40
C ALA A 94 -8.64 11.57 -1.30
N VAL A 95 -8.28 12.19 -2.43
CA VAL A 95 -7.51 13.44 -2.43
C VAL A 95 -8.15 14.48 -3.36
N PRO A 96 -8.88 15.47 -2.81
CA PRO A 96 -9.45 16.55 -3.58
C PRO A 96 -8.39 17.34 -4.35
N GLY A 97 -8.59 17.52 -5.66
CA GLY A 97 -7.70 18.31 -6.52
C GLY A 97 -6.45 17.56 -7.02
N LEU A 98 -6.34 16.26 -6.78
CA LEU A 98 -5.32 15.43 -7.40
C LEU A 98 -5.49 15.39 -8.93
N ASP A 99 -4.39 15.52 -9.67
CA ASP A 99 -4.41 15.46 -11.14
C ASP A 99 -4.61 14.03 -11.63
N LEU A 100 -5.87 13.64 -11.81
CA LEU A 100 -6.26 12.29 -12.22
C LEU A 100 -5.82 11.91 -13.64
N ALA A 101 -5.60 12.90 -14.52
CA ALA A 101 -5.08 12.64 -15.85
C ALA A 101 -3.62 12.18 -15.76
N ARG A 102 -2.83 12.84 -14.89
CA ARG A 102 -1.44 12.45 -14.63
C ARG A 102 -1.35 11.12 -13.87
N VAL A 103 -2.25 10.86 -12.94
CA VAL A 103 -2.35 9.53 -12.28
C VAL A 103 -2.59 8.44 -13.32
N ARG A 104 -3.56 8.63 -14.21
CA ARG A 104 -3.86 7.65 -15.27
C ARG A 104 -2.65 7.43 -16.18
N ASP A 105 -2.05 8.50 -16.67
CA ASP A 105 -0.87 8.43 -17.55
C ASP A 105 0.28 7.67 -16.89
N TRP A 106 0.56 7.94 -15.61
CA TRP A 106 1.58 7.23 -14.83
C TRP A 106 1.33 5.71 -14.77
N LEU A 107 0.08 5.31 -14.52
CA LEU A 107 -0.31 3.91 -14.44
C LEU A 107 -0.25 3.21 -15.80
N GLU A 108 -0.73 3.85 -16.85
CA GLU A 108 -0.82 3.27 -18.20
C GLU A 108 0.53 3.20 -18.92
N THR A 109 1.41 4.17 -18.68
CA THR A 109 2.77 4.20 -19.27
C THR A 109 3.79 3.34 -18.53
N GLY A 110 3.42 2.74 -17.39
CA GLY A 110 4.32 1.87 -16.63
C GLY A 110 5.38 2.62 -15.83
N GLN A 111 5.19 3.91 -15.56
CA GLN A 111 6.12 4.69 -14.75
C GLN A 111 6.24 4.10 -13.33
N GLY A 112 7.45 4.15 -12.77
CA GLY A 112 7.76 3.58 -11.45
C GLY A 112 7.93 2.06 -11.39
N VAL A 113 7.48 1.29 -12.40
CA VAL A 113 7.52 -0.19 -12.36
C VAL A 113 8.93 -0.73 -12.12
N GLN A 114 9.93 -0.21 -12.84
CA GLN A 114 11.30 -0.69 -12.73
C GLN A 114 11.85 -0.55 -11.30
N GLU A 115 11.55 0.55 -10.63
CA GLU A 115 12.02 0.79 -9.27
C GLU A 115 11.27 -0.11 -8.27
N ILE A 116 9.97 -0.29 -8.44
CA ILE A 116 9.15 -1.20 -7.62
C ILE A 116 9.67 -2.63 -7.72
N GLU A 117 9.97 -3.10 -8.93
CA GLU A 117 10.52 -4.43 -9.16
C GLU A 117 11.90 -4.59 -8.53
N ARG A 118 12.76 -3.57 -8.64
CA ARG A 118 14.09 -3.54 -8.01
C ARG A 118 13.98 -3.63 -6.49
N LEU A 119 13.14 -2.81 -5.86
CA LEU A 119 12.90 -2.83 -4.41
C LEU A 119 12.32 -4.17 -3.95
N ALA A 120 11.38 -4.75 -4.71
CA ALA A 120 10.82 -6.06 -4.41
C ALA A 120 11.86 -7.19 -4.54
N ALA A 121 12.80 -7.10 -5.50
CA ALA A 121 13.90 -8.04 -5.63
C ALA A 121 14.86 -7.93 -4.42
N GLN A 122 15.26 -6.71 -4.09
CA GLN A 122 16.12 -6.43 -2.93
C GLN A 122 15.52 -6.97 -1.63
N ALA A 123 14.23 -6.72 -1.36
CA ALA A 123 13.56 -7.24 -0.17
C ALA A 123 13.63 -8.77 -0.08
N ARG A 124 13.52 -9.48 -1.21
CA ARG A 124 13.65 -10.95 -1.23
C ARG A 124 15.07 -11.40 -0.96
N GLU A 125 16.07 -10.70 -1.49
CA GLU A 125 17.50 -10.96 -1.24
C GLU A 125 17.85 -10.75 0.24
N GLU A 126 17.24 -9.75 0.89
CA GLU A 126 17.33 -9.51 2.33
C GLU A 126 16.54 -10.53 3.18
N GLY A 127 15.91 -11.51 2.54
CA GLY A 127 15.19 -12.59 3.22
C GLY A 127 13.78 -12.22 3.69
N LEU A 128 13.24 -11.07 3.27
CA LEU A 128 11.89 -10.62 3.60
C LEU A 128 10.87 -11.40 2.77
N ARG A 129 10.01 -12.20 3.44
CA ARG A 129 9.10 -13.16 2.79
C ARG A 129 7.61 -12.86 2.95
N GLY A 130 7.25 -11.79 3.64
CA GLY A 130 5.85 -11.44 3.90
C GLY A 130 5.68 -10.02 4.41
N VAL A 131 4.46 -9.51 4.30
CA VAL A 131 4.02 -8.22 4.84
C VAL A 131 2.98 -8.42 5.95
N PRO A 132 2.84 -7.48 6.90
CA PRO A 132 3.61 -6.24 7.06
C PRO A 132 5.01 -6.48 7.63
N ILE A 133 5.97 -5.62 7.28
CA ILE A 133 7.31 -5.58 7.86
C ILE A 133 7.41 -4.28 8.65
N LEU A 134 7.68 -4.41 9.95
CA LEU A 134 7.87 -3.27 10.84
C LEU A 134 9.37 -3.17 11.17
N ALA A 135 10.04 -2.12 10.69
CA ALA A 135 11.43 -1.84 11.04
C ALA A 135 11.46 -0.82 12.18
N GLN A 136 12.04 -1.22 13.31
CA GLN A 136 12.29 -0.28 14.40
C GLN A 136 13.53 0.56 14.07
N VAL A 137 13.33 1.84 13.79
CA VAL A 137 14.44 2.78 13.59
C VAL A 137 14.93 3.24 14.96
N TYR A 138 16.12 2.80 15.35
CA TYR A 138 16.76 3.27 16.57
C TYR A 138 17.50 4.59 16.28
N PHE A 139 17.05 5.67 16.91
CA PHE A 139 17.79 6.92 16.92
C PHE A 139 18.69 6.94 18.16
N PRO A 140 20.02 6.83 18.02
CA PRO A 140 20.91 7.01 19.16
C PRO A 140 20.74 8.43 19.71
N VAL A 141 20.72 8.56 21.04
CA VAL A 141 20.56 9.83 21.77
C VAL A 141 21.55 10.92 21.32
N ASP A 142 22.72 10.53 20.85
CA ASP A 142 23.75 11.46 20.33
C ASP A 142 23.34 12.15 19.02
N PHE A 143 22.52 11.51 18.18
CA PHE A 143 22.01 12.10 16.94
C PHE A 143 21.05 13.27 17.20
N MET A 144 20.24 13.15 18.27
CA MET A 144 19.33 14.21 18.72
C MET A 144 20.10 15.43 19.27
N LEU A 145 21.16 15.18 20.05
CA LEU A 145 22.03 16.23 20.60
C LEU A 145 22.76 17.02 19.50
N PHE A 146 23.11 16.37 18.40
CA PHE A 146 23.78 16.98 17.27
C PHE A 146 22.84 17.90 16.47
N SER A 147 21.62 17.44 16.18
CA SER A 147 20.60 18.24 15.48
C SER A 147 20.20 19.51 16.27
N MET A 148 20.13 19.44 17.59
CA MET A 148 19.83 20.61 18.43
C MET A 148 20.97 21.62 18.56
N LYS A 149 22.21 21.24 18.26
CA LYS A 149 23.40 22.10 18.45
C LYS A 149 23.86 22.82 17.18
N GLY A 150 23.28 22.54 16.01
CA GLY A 150 23.58 23.26 14.76
C GLY A 150 25.04 23.18 14.28
N SER A 151 25.84 22.27 14.82
CA SER A 151 27.22 22.05 14.39
C SER A 151 27.24 21.07 13.23
N ALA A 152 27.84 21.42 12.08
CA ALA A 152 28.06 20.49 10.96
C ALA A 152 28.99 19.33 11.35
N PRO A 153 28.89 18.14 10.70
CA PRO A 153 29.68 16.98 11.11
C PRO A 153 31.13 17.20 10.69
N PRO A 154 32.12 16.79 11.50
CA PRO A 154 33.52 16.82 11.06
C PRO A 154 33.71 15.86 9.88
N ALA A 155 34.50 16.32 8.90
CA ALA A 155 34.85 15.60 7.68
C ALA A 155 35.63 14.31 7.92
#